data_AF-A0A2H0D9R9-F1
#
_entry.id   AF-A0A2H0D9R9-F1
#
_cell.length_a   1.000
_cell.length_b   1.000
_cell.length_c   1.000
_cell.angle_alpha   90.00
_cell.angle_beta   90.00
_cell.angle_gamma   90.00
#
_symmetry.space_group_name_H-M   'P 1'
#
loop_
_entity.id
_entity.type
_entity.pdbx_description
1 polymer ?
#
loop_
_entity_poly.entity_id
_entity_poly.type
_entity_poly.pdbx_seq_one_letter_code
_entity_poly.pdbx_strand_id
1 'polypeptide(L)'
;MVNPVPVSCVRALGAQKVIAVNLNHHFFSHPKKDKTPKAKLFGKKRSIKNKDKSNENSSSLDWLSKLSQPFSKLDYPALINFNKWVKEEPLPGILDVLMASVDIMETQITENRLAIDKPDLLIQPNLSHIRFLDFHKANEIINEGYLATCQALEESKQF
;
A
#
# COMPACT_ATOMS: atom_id res chain seq x y z
N MET A 1 20.49 2.30 6.24
CA MET A 1 19.36 3.23 6.02
C MET A 1 18.66 2.81 4.74
N VAL A 2 17.34 2.70 4.75
CA VAL A 2 16.54 2.22 3.61
C VAL A 2 16.61 3.22 2.44
N ASN A 3 16.56 2.73 1.22
CA ASN A 3 16.53 3.55 0.00
C ASN A 3 15.40 3.04 -0.93
N PRO A 4 14.17 3.54 -0.74
CA PRO A 4 12.99 3.04 -1.46
C PRO A 4 13.07 3.27 -2.98
N VAL A 5 13.74 4.34 -3.41
CA VAL A 5 14.00 4.63 -4.83
C VAL A 5 15.52 4.83 -5.03
N PRO A 6 16.28 3.76 -5.34
CA PRO A 6 17.73 3.76 -5.21
C PRO A 6 18.50 4.37 -6.39
N VAL A 7 18.21 5.64 -6.73
CA VAL A 7 18.82 6.36 -7.86
C VAL A 7 20.35 6.39 -7.80
N SER A 8 20.92 6.77 -6.65
CA SER A 8 22.38 6.86 -6.47
C SER A 8 23.09 5.52 -6.64
N CYS A 9 22.47 4.42 -6.18
CA CYS A 9 23.01 3.08 -6.34
C CYS A 9 23.09 2.71 -7.83
N VAL A 10 22.00 2.91 -8.57
CA VAL A 10 21.94 2.59 -10.00
C VAL A 10 22.93 3.45 -10.81
N ARG A 11 23.12 4.73 -10.46
CA ARG A 11 24.16 5.57 -11.07
C ARG A 11 25.57 5.08 -10.75
N ALA A 12 25.84 4.71 -9.50
CA ALA A 12 27.15 4.17 -9.10
C ALA A 12 27.49 2.86 -9.83
N LEU A 13 26.49 2.09 -10.24
CA LEU A 13 26.64 0.90 -11.08
C LEU A 13 26.93 1.22 -12.57
N GLY A 14 27.03 2.50 -12.94
CA GLY A 14 27.41 2.93 -14.30
C GLY A 14 26.22 3.18 -15.24
N ALA A 15 25.00 3.28 -14.72
CA ALA A 15 23.85 3.65 -15.55
C ALA A 15 24.01 5.06 -16.12
N GLN A 16 23.90 5.18 -17.45
CA GLN A 16 23.97 6.47 -18.16
C GLN A 16 22.67 7.28 -18.03
N LYS A 17 21.54 6.56 -17.93
CA LYS A 17 20.21 7.12 -17.71
C LYS A 17 19.49 6.28 -16.67
N VAL A 18 18.80 6.96 -15.76
CA VAL A 18 18.07 6.39 -14.64
C VAL A 18 16.63 6.86 -14.72
N ILE A 19 15.74 5.89 -14.92
CA ILE A 19 14.30 6.07 -14.84
C ILE A 19 13.85 5.53 -13.50
N ALA A 20 13.28 6.39 -12.67
CA ALA A 20 12.75 6.01 -11.37
C ALA A 20 11.23 5.96 -11.42
N VAL A 21 10.66 5.01 -10.68
CA VAL A 21 9.21 4.90 -10.48
C VAL A 21 8.93 5.05 -8.98
N ASN A 22 8.13 6.04 -8.62
CA ASN A 22 7.70 6.26 -7.24
C ASN A 22 6.19 6.07 -7.13
N LEU A 23 5.77 4.99 -6.49
CA LEU A 23 4.36 4.63 -6.30
C LEU A 23 3.70 5.34 -5.10
N ASN A 24 4.51 5.93 -4.22
CA ASN A 24 4.05 6.40 -2.91
C ASN A 24 3.84 7.92 -2.84
N HIS A 25 3.82 8.61 -3.98
CA HIS A 25 4.01 10.07 -3.97
C HIS A 25 2.79 10.92 -3.57
N HIS A 26 1.63 10.33 -3.26
CA HIS A 26 0.36 11.07 -3.10
C HIS A 26 -0.58 10.57 -1.97
N PHE A 27 -0.07 10.03 -0.86
CA PHE A 27 -0.96 9.54 0.22
C PHE A 27 -1.65 10.62 1.09
N PHE A 28 -1.62 11.89 0.69
CA PHE A 28 -2.34 12.96 1.40
C PHE A 28 -3.69 13.30 0.75
N SER A 29 -4.58 12.32 0.65
CA SER A 29 -6.00 12.65 0.71
C SER A 29 -6.50 12.30 2.09
N HIS A 30 -6.64 13.33 2.92
CA HIS A 30 -7.67 13.30 3.97
C HIS A 30 -8.94 12.75 3.30
N PRO A 31 -9.61 11.73 3.86
CA PRO A 31 -10.91 11.36 3.34
C PRO A 31 -11.73 12.65 3.30
N LYS A 32 -12.14 13.08 2.10
CA LYS A 32 -13.08 14.19 1.97
C LYS A 32 -14.23 13.86 2.93
N LYS A 33 -14.44 14.72 3.92
CA LYS A 33 -15.69 14.77 4.68
C LYS A 33 -16.77 15.15 3.68
N ASP A 34 -17.23 14.17 2.91
CA ASP A 34 -18.52 14.25 2.26
C ASP A 34 -19.53 14.38 3.40
N LYS A 35 -20.20 15.52 3.43
CA LYS A 35 -21.28 15.82 4.36
C LYS A 35 -22.35 14.74 4.16
N THR A 36 -22.40 13.76 5.08
CA THR A 36 -23.51 12.84 5.45
C THR A 36 -24.69 12.69 4.47
N PRO A 37 -25.16 11.46 4.18
CA PRO A 37 -25.71 10.62 5.25
C PRO A 37 -25.30 9.13 5.20
N LYS A 38 -24.91 8.64 6.38
CA LYS A 38 -24.84 7.22 6.81
C LYS A 38 -24.10 6.28 5.85
N ALA A 39 -22.87 5.93 6.25
CA ALA A 39 -22.15 4.76 5.79
C ALA A 39 -22.97 3.47 6.00
N LYS A 40 -23.83 3.15 5.02
CA LYS A 40 -24.19 1.78 4.69
C LYS A 40 -23.12 1.27 3.73
N LEU A 41 -21.98 0.86 4.25
CA LEU A 41 -21.07 -0.02 3.51
C LEU A 41 -20.60 -1.11 4.47
N PHE A 42 -20.98 -2.34 4.14
CA PHE A 42 -20.75 -3.59 4.86
C PHE A 42 -21.66 -3.91 6.06
N GLY A 43 -22.97 -3.90 5.79
CA GLY A 43 -23.98 -4.60 6.58
C GLY A 43 -24.89 -5.48 5.72
N LYS A 44 -24.34 -6.24 4.74
CA LYS A 44 -25.13 -7.26 4.04
C LYS A 44 -25.05 -8.56 4.84
N LYS A 45 -26.05 -8.79 5.69
CA LYS A 45 -26.42 -10.13 6.20
C LYS A 45 -26.51 -11.08 5.01
N ARG A 46 -25.48 -11.91 4.81
CA ARG A 46 -25.64 -13.19 4.11
C ARG A 46 -25.78 -14.25 5.18
N SER A 47 -27.01 -14.72 5.31
CA SER A 47 -27.35 -15.99 5.95
C SER A 47 -26.40 -17.07 5.45
N ILE A 48 -25.58 -17.61 6.35
CA ILE A 48 -24.76 -18.79 6.07
C ILE A 48 -25.72 -19.98 6.16
N LYS A 49 -26.25 -20.38 4.99
CA LYS A 49 -26.81 -21.71 4.78
C LYS A 49 -25.65 -22.58 4.34
N ASN A 50 -25.31 -23.58 5.15
CA ASN A 50 -24.35 -24.63 4.83
C ASN A 50 -24.59 -25.18 3.43
N LYS A 51 -23.53 -25.22 2.62
CA LYS A 51 -23.36 -26.29 1.64
C LYS A 51 -21.87 -26.45 1.35
N ASP A 52 -21.37 -27.61 1.76
CA ASP A 52 -20.10 -28.17 1.35
C ASP A 52 -19.91 -28.05 -0.16
N LYS A 53 -18.70 -27.64 -0.55
CA LYS A 53 -17.94 -28.29 -1.62
C LYS A 53 -16.50 -27.76 -1.61
N SER A 54 -15.61 -28.69 -1.32
CA SER A 54 -14.18 -28.67 -1.62
C SER A 54 -13.92 -28.26 -3.07
N ASN A 55 -13.12 -27.21 -3.30
CA ASN A 55 -12.02 -27.29 -4.26
C ASN A 55 -11.04 -26.10 -4.11
N GLU A 56 -9.74 -26.46 -4.02
CA GLU A 56 -8.55 -25.73 -4.48
C GLU A 56 -8.42 -24.22 -4.24
N ASN A 57 -7.59 -23.85 -3.27
CA ASN A 57 -6.50 -22.86 -3.40
C ASN A 57 -5.65 -22.86 -2.12
N SER A 58 -4.71 -23.81 -2.05
CA SER A 58 -3.86 -24.11 -0.89
C SER A 58 -2.62 -23.21 -0.74
N SER A 59 -2.46 -22.17 -1.55
CA SER A 59 -1.27 -21.31 -1.53
C SER A 59 -1.41 -20.04 -0.68
N SER A 60 -2.63 -19.50 -0.53
CA SER A 60 -2.89 -18.27 0.23
C SER A 60 -3.08 -18.51 1.73
N LEU A 61 -3.21 -19.75 2.17
CA LEU A 61 -3.34 -20.11 3.59
C LEU A 61 -2.00 -20.51 4.23
N ASP A 62 -1.00 -20.90 3.42
CA ASP A 62 0.31 -21.36 3.89
C ASP A 62 1.25 -20.21 4.31
N TRP A 63 1.07 -19.00 3.76
CA TRP A 63 1.86 -17.82 4.19
C TRP A 63 1.34 -17.21 5.49
N LEU A 64 0.02 -17.24 5.72
CA LEU A 64 -0.61 -16.75 6.96
C LEU A 64 -0.26 -17.64 8.15
N SER A 65 -0.20 -18.96 7.95
CA SER A 65 0.20 -19.90 8.99
C SER A 65 1.70 -19.75 9.34
N LYS A 66 2.56 -19.46 8.35
CA LYS A 66 4.00 -19.21 8.59
C LYS A 66 4.28 -17.89 9.30
N LEU A 67 3.48 -16.85 9.07
CA LEU A 67 3.65 -15.56 9.73
C LEU A 67 3.16 -15.56 11.19
N SER A 68 2.23 -16.45 11.54
CA SER A 68 1.64 -16.54 12.88
C SER A 68 2.39 -17.47 13.85
N GLN A 69 3.24 -18.36 13.35
CA GLN A 69 4.07 -19.29 14.15
C GLN A 69 5.00 -18.63 15.19
N PRO A 70 5.67 -17.48 14.92
CA PRO A 70 6.49 -16.82 15.93
C PRO A 70 5.71 -15.90 16.89
N PHE A 71 4.45 -15.54 16.58
CA PHE A 71 3.67 -14.62 17.41
C PHE A 71 2.85 -15.30 18.52
N SER A 72 2.55 -16.61 18.39
CA SER A 72 1.68 -17.34 19.32
C SER A 72 2.31 -17.73 20.66
N LYS A 73 3.58 -17.36 20.91
CA LYS A 73 4.28 -17.62 22.18
C LYS A 73 4.54 -16.36 23.02
N LEU A 74 4.02 -15.21 22.59
CA LEU A 74 4.17 -13.95 23.30
C LEU A 74 2.92 -13.72 24.16
N ASP A 75 2.92 -14.28 25.37
CA ASP A 75 1.94 -13.99 26.42
C ASP A 75 2.09 -12.54 26.89
N TYR A 76 1.52 -11.60 26.14
CA TYR A 76 1.46 -10.20 26.55
C TYR A 76 0.05 -9.81 27.03
N PRO A 77 -0.14 -9.52 28.33
CA PRO A 77 -1.39 -8.92 28.85
C PRO A 77 -1.74 -7.57 28.19
N ALA A 78 -0.81 -6.96 27.45
CA ALA A 78 -1.04 -5.79 26.60
C ALA A 78 -2.03 -6.05 25.45
N LEU A 79 -2.09 -7.27 24.88
CA LEU A 79 -3.02 -7.61 23.79
C LEU A 79 -4.49 -7.68 24.27
N ILE A 80 -4.72 -8.05 25.54
CA ILE A 80 -6.06 -8.10 26.14
C ILE A 80 -6.60 -6.67 26.34
N ASN A 81 -5.74 -5.74 26.75
CA ASN A 81 -6.06 -4.31 26.83
C ASN A 81 -6.31 -3.71 25.43
N PHE A 82 -5.62 -4.23 24.42
CA PHE A 82 -5.81 -3.83 23.02
C PHE A 82 -7.23 -4.13 22.51
N ASN A 83 -7.77 -5.32 22.81
CA ASN A 83 -9.15 -5.68 22.46
C ASN A 83 -10.23 -4.80 23.12
N LYS A 84 -9.89 -4.12 24.23
CA LYS A 84 -10.79 -3.20 24.91
C LYS A 84 -10.81 -1.81 24.23
N TRP A 85 -9.70 -1.40 23.63
CA TRP A 85 -9.58 -0.15 22.86
C TRP A 85 -10.22 -0.25 21.46
N VAL A 86 -10.29 -1.46 20.89
CA VAL A 86 -10.93 -1.77 19.60
C VAL A 86 -12.48 -1.70 19.64
N LYS A 87 -13.09 -1.56 20.83
CA LYS A 87 -14.55 -1.73 21.01
C LYS A 87 -15.40 -0.45 21.01
N GLU A 88 -14.81 0.73 20.91
CA GLU A 88 -15.59 1.97 20.82
C GLU A 88 -15.20 2.77 19.57
N GLU A 89 -16.19 2.96 18.68
CA GLU A 89 -16.13 3.65 17.37
C GLU A 89 -15.37 2.92 16.24
N PRO A 90 -15.69 3.16 14.95
CA PRO A 90 -15.01 2.52 13.82
C PRO A 90 -13.61 3.13 13.67
N LEU A 91 -12.74 2.84 14.63
CA LEU A 91 -11.32 3.16 14.57
C LEU A 91 -10.71 2.38 13.39
N PRO A 92 -9.82 3.00 12.61
CA PRO A 92 -9.10 2.30 11.55
C PRO A 92 -8.43 1.05 12.14
N GLY A 93 -8.47 -0.05 11.40
CA GLY A 93 -7.91 -1.30 11.87
C GLY A 93 -6.43 -1.12 12.21
N ILE A 94 -5.93 -1.91 13.16
CA ILE A 94 -4.50 -1.89 13.57
C ILE A 94 -3.60 -2.01 12.34
N LEU A 95 -3.98 -2.89 11.41
CA LEU A 95 -3.27 -3.07 10.15
C LEU A 95 -3.31 -1.81 9.29
N ASP A 96 -4.44 -1.11 9.22
CA ASP A 96 -4.55 0.14 8.46
C ASP A 96 -3.63 1.22 9.04
N VAL A 97 -3.57 1.34 10.37
CA VAL A 97 -2.69 2.30 11.06
C VAL A 97 -1.22 1.96 10.85
N LEU A 98 -0.85 0.66 10.95
CA LEU A 98 0.51 0.20 10.70
C LEU A 98 0.93 0.43 9.24
N MET A 99 0.08 0.10 8.27
CA MET A 99 0.36 0.34 6.85
C MET A 99 0.52 1.84 6.57
N ALA A 100 -0.38 2.67 7.09
CA ALA A 100 -0.26 4.12 6.96
C ALA A 100 1.05 4.66 7.55
N SER A 101 1.54 4.08 8.65
CA SER A 101 2.84 4.47 9.22
C SER A 101 4.01 4.14 8.30
N VAL A 102 3.97 2.99 7.61
CA VAL A 102 4.98 2.60 6.62
C VAL A 102 4.94 3.55 5.44
N ASP A 103 3.75 3.82 4.90
CA ASP A 103 3.56 4.73 3.76
C ASP A 103 4.12 6.13 4.06
N ILE A 104 3.87 6.66 5.27
CA ILE A 104 4.41 7.96 5.71
C ILE A 104 5.94 7.93 5.77
N MET A 105 6.52 6.89 6.39
CA MET A 105 7.98 6.76 6.50
C MET A 105 8.62 6.63 5.12
N GLU A 106 8.07 5.79 4.24
CA GLU A 106 8.56 5.60 2.89
C GLU A 106 8.48 6.89 2.08
N THR A 107 7.36 7.61 2.15
CA THR A 107 7.19 8.89 1.44
C THR A 107 8.26 9.89 1.90
N GLN A 108 8.41 10.08 3.21
CA GLN A 108 9.37 11.02 3.76
C GLN A 108 10.83 10.68 3.40
N ILE A 109 11.18 9.38 3.43
CA ILE A 109 12.52 8.92 3.03
C ILE A 109 12.70 9.11 1.52
N THR A 110 11.71 8.77 0.72
CA THR A 110 11.75 8.87 -0.75
C THR A 110 11.91 10.32 -1.20
N GLU A 111 11.13 11.24 -0.63
CA GLU A 111 11.22 12.68 -0.94
C GLU A 111 12.61 13.23 -0.60
N ASN A 112 13.13 12.91 0.59
CA ASN A 112 14.47 13.32 0.98
C ASN A 112 15.55 12.74 0.05
N ARG A 113 15.39 11.48 -0.39
CA ARG A 113 16.32 10.85 -1.34
C ARG A 113 16.24 11.48 -2.72
N LEU A 114 15.05 11.69 -3.26
CA LEU A 114 14.86 12.30 -4.58
C LEU A 114 15.28 13.77 -4.63
N ALA A 115 15.23 14.48 -3.49
CA ALA A 115 15.77 15.84 -3.38
C ALA A 115 17.30 15.87 -3.53
N ILE A 116 17.99 14.83 -3.08
CA ILE A 116 19.46 14.69 -3.14
C ILE A 116 19.89 14.05 -4.47
N ASP A 117 19.33 12.89 -4.78
CA ASP A 117 19.68 12.05 -5.93
C ASP A 117 18.51 12.04 -6.95
N LYS A 118 18.45 13.07 -7.81
CA LYS A 118 17.41 13.16 -8.83
C LYS A 118 17.63 12.18 -9.97
N PRO A 119 16.64 11.36 -10.35
CA PRO A 119 16.69 10.53 -11.55
C PRO A 119 16.60 11.40 -12.80
N ASP A 120 16.87 10.80 -13.95
CA ASP A 120 16.77 11.49 -15.22
C ASP A 120 15.29 11.59 -15.64
N LEU A 121 14.51 10.52 -15.42
CA LEU A 121 13.05 10.53 -15.54
C LEU A 121 12.43 9.98 -14.26
N LEU A 122 11.42 10.67 -13.72
CA LEU A 122 10.66 10.23 -12.56
C LEU A 122 9.20 10.00 -12.96
N ILE A 123 8.71 8.78 -12.79
CA ILE A 123 7.34 8.38 -13.09
C ILE A 123 6.60 8.21 -11.77
N GLN A 124 5.45 8.88 -11.62
CA GLN A 124 4.70 8.88 -10.37
C GLN A 124 3.19 8.71 -10.64
N PRO A 125 2.69 7.48 -10.82
CA PRO A 125 1.26 7.22 -11.08
C PRO A 125 0.39 7.65 -9.90
N ASN A 126 -0.86 8.04 -10.15
CA ASN A 126 -1.79 8.42 -9.08
C ASN A 126 -2.51 7.20 -8.50
N LEU A 127 -2.00 6.69 -7.38
CA LEU A 127 -2.52 5.51 -6.70
C LEU A 127 -3.18 5.83 -5.34
N SER A 128 -3.53 7.09 -5.09
CA SER A 128 -4.02 7.59 -3.78
C SER A 128 -5.25 6.87 -3.24
N HIS A 129 -6.07 6.29 -4.11
CA HIS A 129 -7.33 5.59 -3.79
C HIS A 129 -7.18 4.06 -3.73
N ILE A 130 -5.97 3.54 -3.95
CA ILE A 130 -5.65 2.13 -3.92
C ILE A 130 -5.06 1.80 -2.55
N ARG A 131 -5.68 0.85 -1.84
CA ARG A 131 -5.13 0.35 -0.58
C ARG A 131 -4.16 -0.80 -0.84
N PHE A 132 -3.24 -1.04 0.10
CA PHE A 132 -2.25 -2.11 0.02
C PHE A 132 -2.84 -3.49 -0.32
N LEU A 133 -4.04 -3.80 0.18
CA LEU A 133 -4.72 -5.10 -0.03
C LEU A 133 -5.76 -5.10 -1.17
N ASP A 134 -5.87 -4.03 -1.97
CA ASP A 134 -6.84 -3.94 -3.08
C ASP A 134 -6.37 -4.72 -4.35
N PHE A 135 -5.97 -5.99 -4.21
CA PHE A 135 -5.43 -6.81 -5.32
C PHE A 135 -6.39 -6.97 -6.52
N HIS A 136 -7.69 -6.81 -6.29
CA HIS A 136 -8.71 -6.88 -7.33
C HIS A 136 -8.64 -5.71 -8.33
N LYS A 137 -7.92 -4.64 -8.01
CA LYS A 137 -7.73 -3.47 -8.89
C LYS A 137 -6.46 -3.57 -9.76
N ALA A 138 -5.83 -4.73 -9.87
CA ALA A 138 -4.58 -4.90 -10.62
C ALA A 138 -4.63 -4.32 -12.04
N ASN A 139 -5.71 -4.57 -12.79
CA ASN A 139 -5.87 -4.05 -14.16
C ASN A 139 -5.91 -2.52 -14.20
N GLU A 140 -6.56 -1.89 -13.21
CA GLU A 140 -6.63 -0.43 -13.08
C GLU A 140 -5.24 0.16 -12.81
N ILE A 141 -4.49 -0.43 -11.88
CA ILE A 141 -3.14 0.00 -11.50
C ILE A 141 -2.17 -0.11 -12.69
N ILE A 142 -2.24 -1.21 -13.46
CA ILE A 142 -1.42 -1.40 -14.66
C ILE A 142 -1.71 -0.31 -15.69
N ASN A 143 -2.99 -0.01 -15.93
CA ASN A 143 -3.39 1.01 -16.88
C ASN A 143 -2.94 2.42 -16.43
N GLU A 144 -3.09 2.73 -15.15
CA GLU A 144 -2.61 3.99 -14.57
C GLU A 144 -1.09 4.14 -14.71
N GLY A 145 -0.32 3.07 -14.44
CA GLY A 145 1.13 3.06 -14.65
C GLY A 145 1.53 3.27 -16.11
N TYR A 146 0.78 2.67 -17.05
CA TYR A 146 1.00 2.88 -18.49
C TYR A 146 0.76 4.34 -18.89
N LEU A 147 -0.37 4.92 -18.47
CA LEU A 147 -0.71 6.31 -18.76
C LEU A 147 0.32 7.29 -18.17
N ALA A 148 0.70 7.11 -16.91
CA ALA A 148 1.72 7.93 -16.25
C ALA A 148 3.07 7.85 -16.97
N THR A 149 3.43 6.67 -17.49
CA THR A 149 4.65 6.48 -18.28
C THR A 149 4.58 7.21 -19.62
N CYS A 150 3.47 7.09 -20.35
CA CYS A 150 3.26 7.81 -21.60
C CYS A 150 3.34 9.33 -21.40
N GLN A 151 2.70 9.86 -20.36
CA GLN A 151 2.75 11.27 -20.01
C GLN A 151 4.18 11.72 -19.68
N ALA A 152 4.89 10.98 -18.83
CA ALA A 152 6.26 11.29 -18.48
C ALA A 152 7.18 11.31 -19.71
N LEU A 153 7.00 10.38 -20.66
CA LEU A 153 7.75 10.35 -21.92
C LEU A 153 7.42 11.52 -22.85
N GLU A 154 6.17 11.96 -22.90
CA GLU A 154 5.75 13.12 -23.70
C GLU A 154 6.34 14.43 -23.16
N GLU A 155 6.35 14.59 -21.83
CA GLU A 155 6.99 15.71 -21.17
C GLU A 155 8.51 15.66 -21.34
N SER A 156 9.07 14.46 -21.37
CA SER A 156 10.50 14.21 -21.50
C SER A 156 10.97 14.06 -22.94
N LYS A 157 10.31 14.68 -23.93
CA LYS A 157 10.70 14.69 -25.37
C LYS A 157 12.13 15.22 -25.69
N GLN A 158 12.94 15.47 -24.66
CA GLN A 158 14.37 15.78 -24.72
C GLN A 158 15.28 14.64 -24.22
N PHE A 159 14.74 13.45 -23.92
CA PHE A 159 15.54 12.26 -23.62
C PHE A 159 16.12 11.61 -24.87
#